data_AF-A0A7S0JLN8-F1
#
_entry.id   AF-A0A7S0JLN8-F1
#
_cell.length_a   1.000
_cell.length_b   1.000
_cell.length_c   1.000
_cell.angle_alpha   90.00
_cell.angle_beta   90.00
_cell.angle_gamma   90.00
#
_symmetry.space_group_name_H-M   'P 1'
#
loop_
_entity.id
_entity.type
_entity.pdbx_description
1 polymer ?
#
loop_
_entity_poly.entity_id
_entity_poly.type
_entity_poly.pdbx_seq_one_letter_code
_entity_poly.pdbx_strand_id
1 'polypeptide(L)'
;RSNSFDACALHSQLFSSAASCVFLPFATRGMESASLAALAEALVFPPQTAVLNTREERARLHDKLVRKGLLANARGEAAAAAACFEEALKLERRTTTLLSLINMRLKLGEHALAAAAYLRLMEATVLS
;
A
#
# COMPACT_ATOMS: atom_id res chain seq x y z
N ARG A 1 -32.28 -37.75 -46.17
CA ARG A 1 -31.67 -36.68 -45.34
C ARG A 1 -30.18 -36.68 -45.68
N SER A 2 -29.77 -36.05 -46.78
CA SER A 2 -29.37 -34.64 -46.91
C SER A 2 -28.13 -34.27 -46.06
N ASN A 3 -27.00 -34.18 -46.77
CA ASN A 3 -25.84 -33.28 -46.65
C ASN A 3 -24.99 -33.36 -45.36
N SER A 4 -23.72 -33.81 -45.36
CA SER A 4 -22.50 -33.20 -45.93
C SER A 4 -22.36 -31.71 -45.61
N PHE A 5 -21.40 -31.33 -44.76
CA PHE A 5 -20.25 -30.48 -45.13
C PHE A 5 -19.41 -30.07 -43.91
N ASP A 6 -18.12 -30.35 -44.04
CA ASP A 6 -17.00 -29.84 -43.26
C ASP A 6 -16.90 -28.32 -43.26
N ALA A 7 -16.32 -27.75 -42.20
CA ALA A 7 -15.60 -26.48 -42.28
C ALA A 7 -14.58 -26.36 -41.13
N CYS A 8 -13.59 -27.24 -41.16
CA CYS A 8 -12.26 -26.93 -40.66
C CYS A 8 -11.50 -26.20 -41.78
N ALA A 9 -10.74 -25.17 -41.41
CA ALA A 9 -9.82 -24.39 -42.26
C ALA A 9 -10.42 -23.43 -43.30
N LEU A 10 -10.25 -22.14 -43.06
CA LEU A 10 -9.53 -21.33 -44.06
C LEU A 10 -8.63 -20.28 -43.41
N HIS A 11 -7.37 -20.44 -43.77
CA HIS A 11 -6.19 -19.70 -43.42
C HIS A 11 -6.14 -18.34 -44.13
N SER A 12 -5.54 -17.36 -43.44
CA SER A 12 -4.46 -16.51 -43.93
C SER A 12 -4.71 -15.48 -45.04
N GLN A 13 -4.36 -14.23 -44.74
CA GLN A 13 -3.30 -13.44 -45.43
C GLN A 13 -3.18 -12.10 -44.65
N LEU A 14 -2.14 -11.85 -43.85
CA LEU A 14 -0.74 -11.49 -44.17
C LEU A 14 -0.62 -10.22 -45.03
N PHE A 15 -0.10 -9.14 -44.44
CA PHE A 15 1.09 -8.35 -44.85
C PHE A 15 1.25 -7.23 -43.80
N SER A 16 2.17 -7.37 -42.84
CA SER A 16 3.56 -6.89 -42.92
C SER A 16 3.67 -5.37 -42.88
N SER A 17 4.03 -4.82 -41.71
CA SER A 17 5.03 -3.76 -41.64
C SER A 17 5.65 -3.71 -40.25
N ALA A 18 6.94 -4.04 -40.23
CA ALA A 18 7.97 -3.70 -39.26
C ALA A 18 7.56 -2.97 -37.97
N ALA A 19 7.66 -3.67 -36.85
CA ALA A 19 8.34 -3.18 -35.66
C ALA A 19 8.73 -4.36 -34.78
N SER A 20 9.91 -4.91 -35.06
CA SER A 20 10.67 -5.63 -34.05
C SER A 20 10.98 -4.62 -32.93
N CYS A 21 10.13 -4.58 -31.92
CA CYS A 21 10.42 -3.92 -30.65
C CYS A 21 10.46 -4.98 -29.57
N VAL A 22 11.60 -5.67 -29.50
CA VAL A 22 12.11 -6.21 -28.24
C VAL A 22 12.46 -4.99 -27.36
N PHE A 23 11.45 -4.38 -26.74
CA PHE A 23 11.54 -3.35 -25.69
C PHE A 23 10.09 -3.09 -25.25
N LEU A 24 9.63 -3.47 -24.05
CA LEU A 24 9.89 -2.80 -22.78
C LEU A 24 9.41 -3.69 -21.61
N PRO A 25 10.24 -3.98 -20.60
CA PRO A 25 9.77 -4.30 -19.25
C PRO A 25 9.44 -3.03 -18.43
N PHE A 26 9.31 -1.86 -19.07
CA PHE A 26 9.28 -0.57 -18.37
C PHE A 26 7.87 -0.08 -17.99
N ALA A 27 6.83 -0.56 -18.68
CA ALA A 27 5.46 -0.07 -18.47
C ALA A 27 4.81 -0.58 -17.16
N THR A 28 5.19 -1.77 -16.69
CA THR A 28 4.68 -2.32 -15.41
C THR A 28 5.27 -1.60 -14.20
N ARG A 29 6.53 -1.16 -14.30
CA ARG A 29 7.26 -0.52 -13.19
C ARG A 29 6.69 0.85 -12.81
N GLY A 30 6.13 1.58 -13.79
CA GLY A 30 5.49 2.88 -13.54
C GLY A 30 4.11 2.78 -12.87
N MET A 31 3.35 1.72 -13.16
CA MET A 31 2.06 1.47 -12.48
C MET A 31 2.25 0.95 -11.06
N GLU A 32 3.28 0.13 -10.85
CA GLU A 32 3.68 -0.37 -9.52
C GLU A 32 4.23 0.76 -8.63
N SER A 33 5.00 1.70 -9.18
CA SER A 33 5.48 2.85 -8.41
C SER A 33 4.37 3.85 -8.09
N ALA A 34 3.42 4.08 -9.01
CA ALA A 34 2.27 4.94 -8.76
C ALA A 34 1.33 4.36 -7.69
N SER A 35 1.13 3.04 -7.68
CA SER A 35 0.34 2.38 -6.62
C SER A 35 1.04 2.41 -5.27
N LEU A 36 2.37 2.23 -5.24
CA LEU A 36 3.17 2.35 -4.01
C LEU A 36 3.15 3.77 -3.44
N ALA A 37 3.23 4.80 -4.28
CA ALA A 37 3.13 6.19 -3.84
C ALA A 37 1.75 6.49 -3.23
N ALA A 38 0.67 5.99 -3.85
CA ALA A 38 -0.68 6.15 -3.32
C ALA A 38 -0.87 5.39 -1.98
N LEU A 39 -0.30 4.19 -1.85
CA LEU A 39 -0.32 3.44 -0.60
C LEU A 39 0.49 4.13 0.50
N ALA A 40 1.66 4.68 0.16
CA ALA A 40 2.47 5.47 1.08
C ALA A 40 1.73 6.74 1.53
N GLU A 41 1.05 7.44 0.62
CA GLU A 41 0.21 8.59 0.95
C GLU A 41 -0.87 8.21 1.95
N ALA A 42 -1.62 7.13 1.67
CA ALA A 42 -2.69 6.65 2.55
C ALA A 42 -2.16 6.20 3.92
N LEU A 43 -0.94 5.66 3.98
CA LEU A 43 -0.28 5.27 5.23
C LEU A 43 0.12 6.51 6.06
N VAL A 44 0.67 7.55 5.42
CA VAL A 44 1.15 8.77 6.09
C VAL A 44 -0.01 9.69 6.49
N PHE A 45 -1.06 9.72 5.67
CA PHE A 45 -2.28 10.52 5.87
C PHE A 45 -3.52 9.64 5.90
N PRO A 46 -3.67 8.79 6.94
CA PRO A 46 -4.86 7.97 7.05
C PRO A 46 -6.10 8.84 7.30
N PRO A 47 -7.27 8.46 6.76
CA PRO A 47 -8.51 9.16 7.05
C PRO A 47 -8.78 9.10 8.55
N GLN A 48 -9.00 10.26 9.17
CA GLN A 48 -9.28 10.32 10.59
C GLN A 48 -10.73 9.93 10.86
N THR A 49 -10.94 9.03 11.80
CA THR A 49 -12.28 8.62 12.22
C THR A 49 -12.87 9.71 13.10
N ALA A 50 -13.84 10.45 12.57
CA ALA A 50 -14.62 11.45 13.30
C ALA A 50 -15.71 10.81 14.19
N VAL A 51 -15.42 9.68 14.83
CA VAL A 51 -16.35 9.05 15.78
C VAL A 51 -16.40 9.92 17.02
N LEU A 52 -17.46 10.75 17.11
CA LEU A 52 -18.17 11.43 18.22
C LEU A 52 -17.51 11.62 19.62
N ASN A 53 -16.21 11.48 19.75
CA ASN A 53 -15.47 11.54 21.01
C ASN A 53 -14.64 12.83 21.07
N THR A 54 -14.45 13.35 22.28
CA THR A 54 -13.60 14.51 22.57
C THR A 54 -12.14 14.27 22.15
N ARG A 55 -11.35 15.34 22.02
CA ARG A 55 -9.92 15.19 21.71
C ARG A 55 -9.18 14.38 22.78
N GLU A 56 -9.50 14.59 24.07
CA GLU A 56 -8.87 13.80 25.15
C GLU A 56 -9.19 12.30 25.05
N GLU A 57 -10.43 11.95 24.72
CA GLU A 57 -10.81 10.54 24.58
C GLU A 57 -10.09 9.87 23.41
N ARG A 58 -9.95 10.56 22.27
CA ARG A 58 -9.17 10.06 21.13
C ARG A 58 -7.70 9.85 21.52
N ALA A 59 -7.10 10.78 22.26
CA ALA A 59 -5.73 10.65 22.75
C ALA A 59 -5.55 9.46 23.71
N ARG A 60 -6.50 9.25 24.64
CA ARG A 60 -6.47 8.10 25.57
C ARG A 60 -6.60 6.76 24.85
N LEU A 61 -7.51 6.68 23.88
CA LEU A 61 -7.70 5.47 23.06
C LEU A 61 -6.49 5.22 22.16
N HIS A 62 -5.92 6.26 21.56
CA HIS A 62 -4.66 6.20 20.82
C HIS A 62 -3.56 5.57 21.68
N ASP A 63 -3.33 6.10 22.89
CA ASP A 63 -2.23 5.61 23.76
C ASP A 63 -2.45 4.14 24.19
N LYS A 64 -3.71 3.75 24.42
CA LYS A 64 -4.08 2.35 24.70
C LYS A 64 -3.73 1.44 23.51
N LEU A 65 -4.04 1.85 22.29
CA LEU A 65 -3.73 1.09 21.07
C LEU A 65 -2.22 1.02 20.80
N VAL A 66 -1.51 2.13 20.97
CA VAL A 66 -0.04 2.15 20.85
C VAL A 66 0.59 1.17 21.83
N ARG A 67 0.16 1.18 23.10
CA ARG A 67 0.70 0.25 24.10
C ARG A 67 0.43 -1.21 23.72
N LYS A 68 -0.77 -1.53 23.20
CA LYS A 68 -1.09 -2.86 22.68
C LYS A 68 -0.20 -3.25 21.49
N GLY A 69 0.02 -2.33 20.55
CA GLY A 69 0.89 -2.54 19.40
C GLY A 69 2.35 -2.78 19.79
N LEU A 70 2.87 -2.03 20.76
CA LEU A 70 4.22 -2.25 21.31
C LEU A 70 4.37 -3.63 21.97
N LEU A 71 3.36 -4.09 22.73
CA LEU A 71 3.36 -5.42 23.34
C LEU A 71 3.26 -6.54 22.29
N ALA A 72 2.51 -6.34 21.20
CA ALA A 72 2.48 -7.28 20.08
C ALA A 72 3.83 -7.33 19.36
N ASN A 73 4.44 -6.17 19.12
CA ASN A 73 5.78 -6.07 18.52
C ASN A 73 6.85 -6.78 19.36
N ALA A 74 6.80 -6.64 20.68
CA ALA A 74 7.70 -7.33 21.60
C ALA A 74 7.55 -8.86 21.56
N ARG A 75 6.35 -9.37 21.23
CA ARG A 75 6.08 -10.79 21.01
C ARG A 75 6.44 -11.28 19.59
N GLY A 76 6.95 -10.40 18.73
CA GLY A 76 7.24 -10.73 17.33
C GLY A 76 6.01 -10.72 16.41
N GLU A 77 4.83 -10.32 16.92
CA GLU A 77 3.57 -10.29 16.18
C GLU A 77 3.47 -9.02 15.32
N ALA A 78 4.32 -8.88 14.31
CA ALA A 78 4.46 -7.65 13.52
C ALA A 78 3.14 -7.22 12.84
N ALA A 79 2.36 -8.16 12.29
CA ALA A 79 1.07 -7.86 11.66
C ALA A 79 0.04 -7.33 12.68
N ALA A 80 -0.01 -7.93 13.87
CA ALA A 80 -0.92 -7.49 14.93
C ALA A 80 -0.53 -6.12 15.48
N ALA A 81 0.78 -5.84 15.57
CA ALA A 81 1.30 -4.53 15.93
C ALA A 81 0.94 -3.47 14.88
N ALA A 82 1.12 -3.77 13.59
CA ALA A 82 0.76 -2.87 12.49
C ALA A 82 -0.73 -2.47 12.55
N ALA A 83 -1.62 -3.44 12.71
CA ALA A 83 -3.06 -3.19 12.85
C ALA A 83 -3.37 -2.27 14.04
N CYS A 84 -2.70 -2.45 15.18
CA CYS A 84 -2.90 -1.56 16.34
C CYS A 84 -2.45 -0.13 16.06
N PHE A 85 -1.32 0.06 15.36
CA PHE A 85 -0.82 1.39 15.02
C PHE A 85 -1.67 2.09 13.96
N GLU A 86 -2.22 1.36 12.98
CA GLU A 86 -3.16 1.90 12.00
C GLU A 86 -4.43 2.44 12.64
N GLU A 87 -5.04 1.66 13.53
CA GLU A 87 -6.21 2.11 14.27
C GLU A 87 -5.89 3.31 15.17
N ALA A 88 -4.70 3.35 15.79
CA ALA A 88 -4.26 4.50 16.57
C ALA A 88 -4.14 5.77 15.71
N LEU A 89 -3.57 5.66 14.51
CA LEU A 89 -3.38 6.81 13.61
C LEU A 89 -4.68 7.37 13.04
N LYS A 90 -5.73 6.55 12.92
CA LYS A 90 -7.09 7.00 12.57
C LYS A 90 -7.71 7.88 13.67
N LEU A 91 -7.33 7.67 14.93
CA LEU A 91 -7.81 8.48 16.06
C LEU A 91 -7.04 9.79 16.20
N GLU A 92 -5.70 9.71 16.13
CA GLU A 92 -4.82 10.87 16.21
C GLU A 92 -3.54 10.60 15.42
N ARG A 93 -3.24 11.49 14.48
CA ARG A 93 -2.03 11.38 13.65
C ARG A 93 -0.82 11.86 14.45
N ARG A 94 -0.05 10.93 14.99
CA ARG A 94 1.24 11.20 15.66
C ARG A 94 2.40 10.60 14.88
N THR A 95 3.44 11.40 14.63
CA THR A 95 4.62 10.98 13.86
C THR A 95 5.32 9.76 14.46
N THR A 96 5.42 9.68 15.80
CA THR A 96 6.03 8.53 16.50
C THR A 96 5.28 7.21 16.24
N THR A 97 3.95 7.28 16.18
CA THR A 97 3.10 6.12 15.89
C THR A 97 3.23 5.71 14.42
N LEU A 98 3.32 6.68 13.50
CA LEU A 98 3.54 6.42 12.09
C LEU A 98 4.89 5.75 11.84
N LEU A 99 5.98 6.22 12.46
CA LEU A 99 7.28 5.57 12.39
C LEU A 99 7.23 4.12 12.89
N SER A 100 6.45 3.87 13.95
CA SER A 100 6.25 2.52 14.48
C SER A 100 5.51 1.61 13.49
N LEU A 101 4.49 2.13 12.78
CA LEU A 101 3.79 1.41 11.73
C LEU A 101 4.71 1.10 10.54
N ILE A 102 5.49 2.08 10.07
CA ILE A 102 6.45 1.88 8.98
C ILE A 102 7.49 0.81 9.35
N ASN A 103 7.97 0.82 10.59
CA ASN A 103 8.85 -0.24 11.11
C ASN A 103 8.19 -1.63 11.07
N MET A 104 6.88 -1.73 11.32
CA MET A 104 6.18 -3.01 11.20
C MET A 104 6.09 -3.45 9.74
N ARG A 105 5.89 -2.53 8.80
CA ARG A 105 5.92 -2.84 7.36
C ARG A 105 7.28 -3.40 6.92
N LEU A 106 8.38 -2.87 7.46
CA LEU A 106 9.72 -3.47 7.27
C LEU A 106 9.79 -4.90 7.80
N LYS A 107 9.31 -5.16 9.03
CA LYS A 107 9.30 -6.51 9.62
C LYS A 107 8.44 -7.51 8.84
N LEU A 108 7.43 -7.03 8.12
CA LEU A 108 6.58 -7.83 7.25
C LEU A 108 7.18 -8.05 5.85
N GLY A 109 8.33 -7.44 5.54
CA GLY A 109 9.01 -7.56 4.25
C GLY A 109 8.52 -6.55 3.19
N GLU A 110 7.68 -5.60 3.56
CA GLU A 110 7.12 -4.58 2.67
C GLU A 110 8.09 -3.40 2.48
N HIS A 111 9.34 -3.71 2.12
CA HIS A 111 10.45 -2.75 2.08
C HIS A 111 10.18 -1.56 1.13
N ALA A 112 9.60 -1.81 -0.04
CA ALA A 112 9.30 -0.77 -1.03
C ALA A 112 8.26 0.23 -0.51
N LEU A 113 7.19 -0.27 0.14
CA LEU A 113 6.17 0.56 0.76
C LEU A 113 6.75 1.37 1.93
N ALA A 114 7.55 0.72 2.79
CA ALA A 114 8.17 1.39 3.92
C ALA A 114 9.11 2.52 3.47
N ALA A 115 9.94 2.29 2.45
CA ALA A 115 10.82 3.31 1.88
C ALA A 115 10.03 4.49 1.30
N ALA A 116 8.98 4.22 0.51
CA ALA A 116 8.11 5.25 -0.03
C ALA A 116 7.42 6.07 1.08
N ALA A 117 6.96 5.41 2.15
CA ALA A 117 6.35 6.07 3.30
C ALA A 117 7.33 6.96 4.07
N TYR A 118 8.60 6.54 4.27
CA TYR A 118 9.62 7.39 4.88
C TYR A 118 9.92 8.63 4.03
N LEU A 119 10.10 8.47 2.72
CA LEU A 119 10.32 9.58 1.81
C LEU A 119 9.16 10.58 1.89
N ARG A 120 7.93 10.07 1.83
CA ARG A 120 6.75 10.91 1.89
C ARG A 120 6.59 11.64 3.23
N LEU A 121 6.95 10.98 4.34
CA LEU A 121 6.98 11.60 5.67
C LEU A 121 8.02 12.71 5.77
N MET A 122 9.22 12.53 5.19
CA MET A 122 10.24 13.57 5.14
C MET A 122 9.78 14.77 4.32
N GLU A 123 9.19 14.55 3.15
CA GLU A 123 8.59 15.62 2.34
C GLU A 123 7.50 16.37 3.12
N ALA A 124 6.64 15.65 3.83
CA ALA A 124 5.58 16.23 4.64
C ALA A 124 6.07 17.08 5.83
N THR A 125 7.25 16.77 6.36
CA THR A 125 7.83 17.46 7.54
C THR A 125 8.77 18.60 7.15
N VAL A 126 9.37 18.55 5.96
CA VAL A 126 10.19 19.65 5.41
C VAL A 126 9.33 20.77 4.83
N LEU A 127 8.12 20.46 4.36
CA LEU A 127 7.20 21.42 3.72
C LEU A 127 6.10 21.98 4.65
N SER A 128 6.08 21.58 5.93
CA SER A 128 5.12 22.05 6.94
C SER A 128 5.70 23.13 7.85
#